data_AF-A0A158I0K9-F1
#
_entry.id   AF-A0A158I0K9-F1
#
_cell.length_a   1.000
_cell.length_b   1.000
_cell.length_c   1.000
_cell.angle_alpha   90.00
_cell.angle_beta   90.00
_cell.angle_gamma   90.00
#
_symmetry.space_group_name_H-M   'P 1'
#
loop_
_entity.id
_entity.type
_entity.pdbx_description
1 polymer ?
#
loop_
_entity_poly.entity_id
_entity_poly.type
_entity_poly.pdbx_seq_one_letter_code
_entity_poly.pdbx_strand_id
1 'polypeptide(L)' 'MQYQGNCASIIIDAEILHIEAVMSRCLAMGADGAIFQANYWRNRLLTLRDSGLSHTQDVAVQSLLSNLVASH' A
#
# COMPACT_ATOMS: atom_id res chain seq x y z
N MET A 1 17.66 24.96 -0.53
CA MET A 1 16.21 24.72 -0.29
C MET A 1 15.91 23.29 -0.76
N GLN A 2 15.67 22.36 0.17
CA GLN A 2 15.46 20.92 -0.10
C GLN A 2 14.03 20.45 0.22
N TYR A 3 13.06 21.36 0.35
CA TYR A 3 11.74 21.07 0.88
C TYR A 3 10.86 20.18 -0.03
N GLN A 4 11.10 20.12 -1.35
CA GLN A 4 10.24 19.36 -2.26
C GLN A 4 10.38 17.83 -2.12
N GLY A 5 11.58 17.31 -1.82
CA GLY A 5 11.79 15.87 -1.67
C GLY A 5 11.13 15.31 -0.41
N ASN A 6 11.04 16.12 0.66
CA ASN A 6 10.51 15.68 1.95
C ASN A 6 8.97 15.56 1.93
N CYS A 7 8.27 16.51 1.30
CA CYS A 7 6.80 16.49 1.25
C CYS A 7 6.27 15.29 0.44
N ALA A 8 6.89 14.97 -0.70
CA ALA A 8 6.48 13.81 -1.51
C ALA A 8 6.66 12.50 -0.73
N SER A 9 7.78 12.34 -0.03
CA SER A 9 8.04 11.16 0.80
C SER A 9 6.99 11.01 1.91
N ILE A 10 6.68 12.08 2.64
CA ILE A 10 5.69 12.06 3.73
C ILE A 10 4.29 11.67 3.22
N ILE A 11 3.90 12.16 2.05
CA ILE A 11 2.61 11.82 1.43
C ILE A 11 2.57 10.33 1.07
N ILE A 12 3.65 9.80 0.49
CA ILE A 12 3.76 8.38 0.16
C ILE A 12 3.74 7.52 1.43
N ASP A 13 4.44 7.92 2.48
CA ASP A 13 4.44 7.20 3.76
C ASP A 13 3.03 7.15 4.37
N ALA A 14 2.30 8.27 4.32
CA ALA A 14 0.91 8.33 4.77
C ALA A 14 -0.02 7.45 3.93
N GLU A 15 0.18 7.41 2.61
CA GLU A 15 -0.59 6.56 1.70
C GLU A 15 -0.32 5.06 1.97
N ILE A 16 0.94 4.66 2.21
CA ILE A 16 1.29 3.28 2.57
C ILE A 16 0.59 2.86 3.87
N LEU A 17 0.65 3.70 4.90
CA LEU A 17 -0.03 3.45 6.19
C LEU A 17 -1.56 3.35 6.01
N HIS A 18 -2.13 4.20 5.17
CA HIS A 18 -3.56 4.16 4.89
C HIS A 18 -3.96 2.86 4.18
N ILE A 19 -3.21 2.46 3.15
CA ILE A 19 -3.44 1.21 2.43
C ILE A 19 -3.35 0.02 3.39
N GLU A 20 -2.32 -0.05 4.23
CA GLU A 20 -2.17 -1.12 5.21
C GLU A 20 -3.40 -1.26 6.12
N ALA A 21 -3.88 -0.15 6.69
CA ALA A 21 -5.02 -0.15 7.60
C ALA A 21 -6.32 -0.59 6.92
N VAL A 22 -6.61 -0.06 5.74
CA VAL A 22 -7.87 -0.37 5.03
C VAL A 22 -7.81 -1.79 4.44
N MET A 23 -6.68 -2.18 3.86
CA MET A 23 -6.48 -3.52 3.30
C MET A 23 -6.60 -4.59 4.37
N SER A 24 -5.92 -4.44 5.51
CA SER A 24 -6.00 -5.38 6.64
C SER A 24 -7.44 -5.57 7.12
N ARG A 25 -8.19 -4.48 7.25
CA ARG A 25 -9.62 -4.54 7.61
C ARG A 25 -10.47 -5.24 6.55
N CYS A 26 -10.24 -4.97 5.27
CA CYS A 26 -10.97 -5.62 4.17
C CYS A 26 -10.70 -7.13 4.15
N LEU A 27 -9.45 -7.55 4.35
CA LEU A 27 -9.07 -8.97 4.39
C LEU A 27 -9.69 -9.68 5.59
N ALA A 28 -9.73 -9.04 6.76
CA ALA A 28 -10.34 -9.59 7.96
C ALA A 28 -11.87 -9.79 7.85
N MET A 29 -12.55 -8.95 7.06
CA MET A 29 -14.00 -9.03 6.86
C MET A 29 -14.43 -10.07 5.80
N GLY A 30 -13.50 -10.62 5.02
CA GLY A 30 -13.81 -11.57 3.95
C GLY A 30 -14.51 -10.94 2.74
N ALA A 31 -14.77 -11.76 1.72
CA ALA A 31 -15.29 -11.31 0.41
C ALA A 31 -16.67 -10.61 0.49
N ASP A 32 -17.50 -10.97 1.48
CA ASP A 32 -18.85 -10.43 1.63
C ASP A 32 -18.89 -9.06 2.33
N GLY A 33 -17.80 -8.66 2.99
CA GLY A 33 -17.71 -7.39 3.73
C GLY A 33 -16.67 -6.41 3.18
N ALA A 34 -15.80 -6.85 2.27
CA ALA A 34 -14.75 -6.02 1.72
C ALA A 34 -15.30 -5.02 0.68
N ILE A 35 -15.07 -3.72 0.92
CA ILE A 35 -15.39 -2.65 -0.05
C ILE A 35 -14.55 -2.81 -1.33
N PHE A 36 -13.33 -3.33 -1.20
CA PHE A 36 -12.41 -3.55 -2.31
C PHE A 36 -11.83 -4.97 -2.27
N GLN A 37 -11.84 -5.64 -3.42
CA GLN A 37 -11.25 -6.98 -3.59
C GLN A 37 -9.72 -6.95 -3.59
N ALA A 38 -9.08 -8.09 -3.31
CA ALA A 38 -7.62 -8.22 -3.29
C ALA A 38 -6.92 -7.73 -4.58
N ASN A 39 -7.54 -7.92 -5.74
CA ASN A 39 -6.99 -7.45 -7.03
C ASN A 39 -6.91 -5.92 -7.12
N TYR A 40 -7.84 -5.18 -6.51
CA TYR A 40 -7.77 -3.72 -6.47
C TYR A 40 -6.53 -3.25 -5.69
N TRP A 41 -6.29 -3.83 -4.51
CA TRP A 41 -5.14 -3.50 -3.67
C TRP A 41 -3.83 -3.85 -4.35
N ARG A 42 -3.75 -5.02 -5.00
CA ARG A 42 -2.59 -5.42 -5.79
C ARG A 42 -2.25 -4.37 -6.85
N ASN A 43 -3.24 -3.93 -7.64
CA ASN A 43 -3.01 -2.93 -8.70
C ASN A 43 -2.57 -1.57 -8.13
N ARG A 44 -3.15 -1.13 -7.01
CA ARG A 44 -2.77 0.13 -6.36
C ARG A 44 -1.33 0.10 -5.85
N LEU A 45 -0.92 -1.01 -5.22
CA LEU A 45 0.45 -1.20 -4.72
C LEU A 45 1.47 -1.26 -5.87
N LEU A 46 1.14 -1.91 -6.99
CA LEU A 46 2.00 -1.93 -8.17
C LEU A 46 2.17 -0.53 -8.76
N THR A 47 1.10 0.25 -8.84
CA THR A 47 1.16 1.64 -9.31
C THR A 47 2.03 2.50 -8.38
N LEU A 48 1.92 2.30 -7.06
CA LEU A 48 2.71 3.02 -6.08
C LEU A 48 4.21 2.68 -6.19
N ARG A 49 4.53 1.39 -6.38
CA ARG A 49 5.91 0.93 -6.61
C ARG A 49 6.57 1.62 -7.79
N ASP A 50 5.81 1.83 -8.87
CA ASP A 50 6.32 2.45 -10.10
C ASP A 50 6.47 3.99 -9.97
N SER A 51 6.17 4.58 -8.80
CA SER A 51 6.20 6.03 -8.55
C SER A 51 7.56 6.58 -8.05
N GLY A 52 8.62 5.77 -8.04
CA GLY A 52 9.95 6.19 -7.61
C GLY A 52 10.11 6.27 -6.08
N LEU A 53 9.83 5.15 -5.41
CA LEU A 53 9.88 5.02 -3.96
C LEU A 53 11.30 5.08 -3.39
N SER A 54 11.43 5.54 -2.15
CA SER A 54 12.63 5.29 -1.35
C SER A 54 12.73 3.80 -0.99
N HIS A 55 13.93 3.35 -0.59
CA HIS A 55 14.15 1.94 -0.21
C HIS A 55 13.18 1.46 0.90
N THR A 56 12.95 2.29 1.92
CA THR A 56 12.04 1.92 3.03
C THR A 56 10.59 1.81 2.57
N GLN A 57 10.15 2.69 1.69
CA GLN A 57 8.80 2.65 1.10
C GLN A 57 8.62 1.43 0.20
N ASP A 58 9.64 1.09 -0.59
CA ASP A 58 9.62 -0.09 -1.46
C ASP A 58 9.50 -1.38 -0.64
N VAL A 59 10.27 -1.51 0.45
CA VAL A 59 10.17 -2.63 1.39
C VAL A 59 8.77 -2.73 2.01
N ALA A 60 8.18 -1.60 2.41
CA ALA A 60 6.83 -1.58 2.95
C ALA A 60 5.78 -2.03 1.92
N VAL A 61 5.85 -1.52 0.68
CA VAL A 61 4.97 -1.93 -0.42
C VAL A 61 5.12 -3.42 -0.75
N GLN A 62 6.34 -3.94 -0.76
CA GLN A 62 6.61 -5.36 -1.00
C GLN A 62 6.05 -6.26 0.11
N SER A 63 6.08 -5.80 1.37
CA SER A 63 5.44 -6.48 2.50
C SER A 63 3.92 -6.56 2.31
N LEU A 64 3.28 -5.44 1.93
CA LEU A 64 1.84 -5.40 1.65
C LEU A 64 1.44 -6.32 0.49
N LEU A 65 2.23 -6.35 -0.58
CA LEU A 65 2.02 -7.28 -1.71
C LEU A 65 2.10 -8.75 -1.27
N SER A 66 3.05 -9.09 -0.40
CA SER A 66 3.19 -10.44 0.15
C SER A 66 1.98 -10.84 1.01
N ASN A 67 1.50 -9.92 1.85
CA ASN A 67 0.33 -10.15 2.72
C ASN A 67 -0.96 -10.40 1.92
N LEU A 68 -1.12 -9.75 0.76
CA LEU A 68 -2.23 -10.01 -0.16
C LEU A 68 -2.21 -11.42 -0.74
N VAL A 69 -1.03 -11.98 -1.00
CA VAL A 69 -0.90 -13.35 -1.53
C VAL A 69 -1.18 -14.38 -0.44
N ALA A 70 -0.74 -14.14 0.79
CA ALA A 70 -0.95 -15.03 1.93
C ALA A 70 -2.41 -15.10 2.41
N SER A 71 -3.27 -14.18 1.97
CA SER A 71 -4.68 -14.10 2.38
C SER A 71 -5.66 -14.82 1.44
N HIS A 72 -5.15 -15.52 0.42
CA HIS A 72 -5.91 -16.38 -0.51
C HIS A 72 -5.70 -17.86 -0.18
#